data_AF-A0A0K8UI55-F1
#
_entry.id   AF-A0A0K8UI55-F1
#
_cell.length_a   1.000
_cell.length_b   1.000
_cell.length_c   1.000
_cell.angle_alpha   90.00
_cell.angle_beta   90.00
_cell.angle_gamma   90.00
#
_symmetry.space_group_name_H-M   'P 1'
#
loop_
_entity.id
_entity.type
_entity.pdbx_description
1 polymer ?
#
loop_
_entity_poly.entity_id
_entity_poly.type
_entity_poly.pdbx_seq_one_letter_code
_entity_poly.pdbx_strand_id
1 'polypeptide(L)'
;MEESKSLFRAILSTSYFRSSSIILFLNKQDLLEEKIMTSHLVDYYPEYEGPNQNAGSAKHFIRQMFEALVDKNRKIYPHYTCATDTRNFRVVFLAVQDTIMSHYLESIGIN
;
A
#
# COMPACT_ATOMS: atom_id res chain seq x y z
N MET A 1 -0.06 -9.14 -10.89
CA MET A 1 0.42 -8.04 -10.02
C MET A 1 1.14 -6.95 -10.82
N GLU A 2 1.84 -7.29 -11.93
CA GLU A 2 2.36 -6.27 -12.86
C GLU A 2 1.29 -5.35 -13.45
N GLU A 3 0.13 -5.87 -13.84
CA GLU A 3 -0.98 -5.02 -14.31
C GLU A 3 -1.43 -4.01 -13.24
N SER A 4 -1.57 -4.44 -11.98
CA SER A 4 -1.90 -3.57 -10.85
C SER A 4 -0.84 -2.51 -10.61
N LYS A 5 0.45 -2.84 -10.75
CA LYS A 5 1.56 -1.86 -10.67
C LYS A 5 1.50 -0.85 -11.81
N SER A 6 1.23 -1.29 -13.03
CA SER A 6 1.08 -0.40 -14.20
C SER A 6 -0.10 0.56 -14.04
N LEU A 7 -1.26 0.06 -13.62
CA LEU A 7 -2.43 0.89 -13.34
C LEU A 7 -2.14 1.88 -12.21
N PHE A 8 -1.49 1.42 -11.14
CA PHE A 8 -1.12 2.29 -10.01
C PHE A 8 -0.20 3.42 -10.49
N ARG A 9 0.85 3.12 -11.26
CA ARG A 9 1.72 4.15 -11.87
C ARG A 9 0.94 5.14 -12.73
N ALA A 10 0.00 4.67 -13.54
CA ALA A 10 -0.83 5.54 -14.37
C ALA A 10 -1.66 6.52 -13.52
N ILE A 11 -2.28 6.03 -12.43
CA ILE A 11 -3.02 6.88 -11.49
C ILE A 11 -2.09 7.90 -10.82
N LEU A 12 -0.91 7.47 -10.37
CA LEU A 12 0.08 8.35 -9.73
C LEU A 12 0.57 9.45 -10.68
N SER A 13 0.70 9.15 -11.98
CA SER A 13 1.16 10.10 -13.00
C SER A 13 0.12 11.16 -13.38
N THR A 14 -1.14 10.98 -12.99
CA THR A 14 -2.24 11.88 -13.34
C THR A 14 -2.11 13.18 -12.55
N SER A 15 -2.06 14.32 -13.25
CA SER A 15 -1.86 15.65 -12.65
C SER A 15 -2.91 16.02 -11.60
N TYR A 16 -4.16 15.57 -11.79
CA TYR A 16 -5.27 15.82 -10.87
C TYR A 16 -5.06 15.26 -9.46
N PHE A 17 -4.19 14.27 -9.28
CA PHE A 17 -3.96 13.61 -7.98
C PHE A 17 -2.59 13.88 -7.36
N ARG A 18 -1.81 14.82 -7.91
CA ARG A 18 -0.42 15.07 -7.45
C ARG A 18 -0.29 15.42 -5.97
N SER A 19 -1.22 16.22 -5.44
CA SER A 19 -1.24 16.63 -4.03
C SER A 19 -2.09 15.72 -3.13
N SER A 20 -2.75 14.71 -3.69
CA SER A 20 -3.68 13.88 -2.93
C SER A 20 -2.95 12.77 -2.18
N SER A 21 -3.21 12.63 -0.88
CA SER A 21 -2.90 11.43 -0.10
C SER A 21 -3.43 10.16 -0.76
N ILE A 22 -2.69 9.05 -0.66
CA ILE A 22 -3.07 7.75 -1.24
C ILE A 22 -3.48 6.79 -0.14
N ILE A 23 -4.65 6.16 -0.25
CA ILE A 23 -4.99 4.99 0.56
C ILE A 23 -4.78 3.76 -0.32
N LEU A 24 -3.86 2.88 0.08
CA LEU A 24 -3.53 1.67 -0.68
C LEU A 24 -4.15 0.46 0.01
N PHE A 25 -5.15 -0.16 -0.62
CA PHE A 25 -5.69 -1.43 -0.15
C PHE A 25 -5.00 -2.61 -0.82
N LEU A 26 -4.26 -3.38 -0.01
CA LEU A 26 -3.67 -4.66 -0.37
C LEU A 26 -4.67 -5.76 -0.01
N ASN A 27 -5.63 -5.97 -0.91
CA ASN A 27 -6.74 -6.91 -0.72
C ASN A 27 -6.30 -8.38 -0.91
N LYS A 28 -7.15 -9.32 -0.49
CA LYS A 28 -6.99 -10.78 -0.59
C LYS A 28 -5.83 -11.32 0.26
N GLN A 29 -5.62 -10.73 1.44
CA GLN A 29 -4.55 -11.16 2.34
C GLN A 29 -4.69 -12.62 2.81
N ASP A 30 -5.92 -13.11 2.89
CA ASP A 30 -6.32 -14.49 3.19
C ASP A 30 -5.84 -15.45 2.11
N LEU A 31 -6.08 -15.12 0.83
CA LEU A 31 -5.62 -15.94 -0.29
C LEU A 31 -4.09 -15.94 -0.41
N LEU A 32 -3.44 -14.84 -0.04
CA LEU A 32 -1.98 -14.79 0.02
C LEU A 32 -1.42 -15.72 1.10
N GLU A 33 -2.04 -15.73 2.28
CA GLU A 33 -1.66 -16.62 3.39
C GLU A 33 -1.78 -18.10 3.02
N GLU A 34 -2.82 -18.47 2.27
CA GLU A 34 -2.97 -19.84 1.78
C GLU A 34 -1.95 -20.17 0.68
N LYS A 35 -1.82 -19.30 -0.32
CA LYS A 35 -1.04 -19.58 -1.53
C LYS A 35 0.47 -19.61 -1.29
N ILE A 36 0.98 -18.82 -0.33
CA ILE A 36 2.42 -18.77 -0.04
C ILE A 36 2.96 -20.12 0.49
N MET A 37 2.08 -20.99 0.97
CA MET A 37 2.45 -22.32 1.48
C MET A 37 2.90 -23.27 0.36
N THR A 38 2.38 -23.09 -0.85
CA THR A 38 2.61 -24.00 -1.99
C THR A 38 3.26 -23.33 -3.19
N SER A 39 3.20 -22.00 -3.27
CA SER A 39 3.74 -21.21 -4.38
C SER A 39 4.73 -20.18 -3.83
N HIS A 40 5.99 -20.27 -4.24
CA HIS A 40 7.04 -19.42 -3.70
C HIS A 40 7.11 -18.09 -4.44
N LEU A 41 7.24 -16.99 -3.68
CA LEU A 41 7.22 -15.66 -4.26
C LEU A 41 8.46 -15.39 -5.11
N VAL A 42 9.60 -16.00 -4.77
CA VAL A 42 10.88 -15.90 -5.49
C VAL A 42 10.80 -16.39 -6.94
N ASP A 43 9.90 -17.34 -7.22
CA ASP A 43 9.70 -17.87 -8.59
C ASP A 43 9.11 -16.82 -9.54
N TYR A 44 8.43 -15.81 -8.99
CA TYR A 44 7.81 -14.72 -9.74
C TYR A 44 8.55 -13.38 -9.55
N TYR A 45 9.20 -13.21 -8.40
CA TYR A 45 9.94 -12.02 -8.00
C TYR A 45 11.32 -12.44 -7.47
N PRO A 46 12.32 -12.62 -8.35
CA PRO A 46 13.65 -13.07 -7.97
C PRO A 46 14.36 -12.16 -6.95
N GLU A 47 13.95 -10.90 -6.86
CA GLU A 47 14.41 -9.92 -5.87
C GLU A 47 13.83 -10.13 -4.46
N TYR A 48 12.92 -11.08 -4.27
CA TYR A 48 12.37 -11.42 -2.96
C TYR A 48 13.39 -12.23 -2.14
N GLU A 49 13.98 -11.59 -1.13
CA GLU A 49 14.95 -12.19 -0.22
C GLU A 49 14.32 -12.76 1.08
N GLY A 50 13.00 -12.67 1.22
CA GLY A 50 12.30 -13.15 2.41
C GLY A 50 12.17 -14.67 2.47
N PRO A 51 11.86 -15.24 3.64
CA PRO A 51 11.66 -16.68 3.79
C PRO A 51 10.47 -17.20 2.97
N ASN A 52 10.58 -18.43 2.48
CA ASN A 52 9.48 -19.18 1.88
C ASN A 52 8.38 -19.46 2.92
N GLN A 53 7.14 -19.62 2.44
CA GLN A 53 5.98 -19.95 3.28
C GLN A 53 5.71 -18.96 4.42
N ASN A 54 6.25 -17.74 4.33
CA ASN A 54 6.07 -16.70 5.33
C ASN A 54 5.17 -15.59 4.78
N ALA A 55 3.89 -15.63 5.14
CA ALA A 55 2.92 -14.65 4.69
C ALA A 55 3.27 -13.21 5.11
N GLY A 56 3.86 -13.03 6.30
CA GLY A 56 4.27 -11.71 6.79
C GLY A 56 5.33 -11.06 5.91
N SER A 57 6.37 -11.81 5.54
CA SER A 57 7.45 -11.37 4.67
C SER A 57 6.95 -11.10 3.25
N ALA A 58 6.08 -11.98 2.72
CA ALA A 58 5.45 -11.79 1.43
C ALA A 58 4.57 -10.52 1.39
N LYS A 59 3.72 -10.31 2.42
CA LYS A 59 2.89 -9.11 2.58
C LYS A 59 3.76 -7.85 2.63
N HIS A 60 4.85 -7.88 3.38
CA HIS A 60 5.75 -6.75 3.53
C HIS A 60 6.45 -6.41 2.21
N PHE A 61 6.96 -7.40 1.50
CA PHE A 61 7.57 -7.23 0.19
C PHE A 61 6.58 -6.62 -0.82
N ILE A 62 5.36 -7.16 -0.90
CA ILE A 62 4.31 -6.63 -1.80
C ILE A 62 4.00 -5.17 -1.46
N ARG A 63 3.87 -4.84 -0.17
CA ARG A 63 3.66 -3.46 0.25
C ARG A 63 4.80 -2.54 -0.22
N GLN A 64 6.06 -2.93 0.03
CA GLN A 64 7.21 -2.14 -0.38
C GLN A 64 7.25 -1.92 -1.90
N MET A 65 6.88 -2.92 -2.70
CA MET A 65 6.82 -2.78 -4.15
C MET A 65 5.89 -1.65 -4.61
N PHE A 66 4.76 -1.42 -3.91
CA PHE A 66 3.84 -0.33 -4.25
C PHE A 66 4.25 1.00 -3.61
N GLU A 67 4.74 0.99 -2.37
CA GLU A 67 5.26 2.21 -1.71
C GLU A 67 6.43 2.82 -2.50
N ALA A 68 7.30 1.99 -3.08
CA ALA A 68 8.43 2.44 -3.91
C ALA A 68 8.01 3.15 -5.21
N LEU A 69 6.73 3.06 -5.61
CA LEU A 69 6.20 3.75 -6.79
C LEU A 69 5.72 5.17 -6.47
N VAL A 70 5.55 5.51 -5.19
CA VAL A 70 5.02 6.79 -4.73
C VAL A 70 6.17 7.78 -4.48
N ASP A 71 5.98 9.03 -4.92
CA ASP A 71 6.93 10.10 -4.63
C ASP A 71 7.12 10.29 -3.12
N LYS A 72 8.36 10.52 -2.67
CA LYS A 72 8.70 10.66 -1.24
C LYS A 72 7.92 11.75 -0.51
N ASN A 73 7.46 12.77 -1.22
CA ASN A 73 6.71 13.90 -0.66
C ASN A 73 5.20 13.63 -0.57
N ARG A 74 4.75 12.46 -1.05
CA ARG A 74 3.33 12.10 -1.11
C ARG A 74 3.02 11.02 -0.07
N LYS A 75 2.03 11.30 0.77
CA LYS A 75 1.61 10.38 1.83
C LYS A 75 0.87 9.17 1.25
N ILE A 76 1.24 7.98 1.71
CA ILE A 76 0.59 6.70 1.40
C ILE A 76 0.22 5.97 2.69
N TYR A 77 -1.01 5.46 2.74
CA TYR A 77 -1.57 4.70 3.86
C TYR A 77 -1.90 3.28 3.38
N PRO A 78 -0.95 2.34 3.45
CA PRO A 78 -1.19 0.97 3.07
C PRO A 78 -1.98 0.22 4.13
N HIS A 79 -2.94 -0.59 3.69
CA HIS A 79 -3.72 -1.44 4.57
C HIS A 79 -4.00 -2.79 3.91
N TYR A 80 -3.74 -3.86 4.66
CA TYR A 80 -4.08 -5.22 4.23
C TYR A 80 -5.55 -5.47 4.52
N THR A 81 -6.28 -5.92 3.51
CA THR A 81 -7.71 -6.19 3.62
C THR A 81 -8.03 -7.59 3.15
N CYS A 82 -9.11 -8.14 3.68
CA CYS A 82 -9.82 -9.26 3.09
C CYS A 82 -11.18 -8.72 2.63
N ALA A 83 -11.78 -9.32 1.59
CA ALA A 83 -13.08 -8.88 1.07
C ALA A 83 -14.20 -8.90 2.14
N THR A 84 -14.04 -9.72 3.18
CA THR A 84 -14.96 -9.79 4.33
C THR A 84 -14.59 -8.85 5.47
N ASP A 85 -13.44 -8.16 5.39
CA ASP A 85 -13.01 -7.19 6.40
C ASP A 85 -13.74 -5.85 6.19
N THR A 86 -14.74 -5.60 7.02
CA THR A 86 -15.55 -4.38 7.01
C THR A 86 -14.87 -3.19 7.70
N ARG A 87 -13.64 -3.36 8.24
CA ARG A 87 -12.95 -2.33 9.04
C ARG A 87 -12.20 -1.28 8.21
N ASN A 88 -12.40 -1.26 6.89
CA ASN A 88 -11.77 -0.31 5.96
C ASN A 88 -12.03 1.16 6.31
N PHE A 89 -13.18 1.47 6.92
CA PHE A 89 -13.53 2.83 7.30
C PHE A 89 -12.52 3.47 8.27
N ARG A 90 -11.90 2.68 9.16
CA ARG A 90 -10.91 3.21 10.12
C ARG A 90 -9.70 3.81 9.42
N VAL A 91 -9.24 3.22 8.31
CA VAL A 91 -8.08 3.70 7.57
C VAL A 91 -8.39 5.00 6.83
N VAL A 92 -9.59 5.07 6.24
CA VAL A 92 -10.07 6.30 5.62
C VAL A 92 -10.12 7.42 6.65
N PHE A 93 -10.68 7.15 7.83
CA PHE A 93 -10.74 8.12 8.92
C PHE A 93 -9.35 8.60 9.36
N LEU A 94 -8.40 7.68 9.57
CA LEU A 94 -7.02 8.03 9.94
C LEU A 94 -6.32 8.88 8.87
N ALA A 95 -6.47 8.55 7.59
CA ALA A 95 -5.89 9.32 6.50
C ALA A 95 -6.47 10.73 6.41
N VAL A 96 -7.78 10.87 6.65
CA VAL A 96 -8.45 12.18 6.70
C VAL A 96 -7.95 12.99 7.89
N GLN A 97 -7.88 12.39 9.08
CA GLN A 97 -7.40 13.04 10.29
C GLN A 97 -5.95 13.55 10.12
N ASP A 98 -5.06 12.73 9.55
CA ASP A 98 -3.67 13.13 9.32
C ASP A 98 -3.57 14.26 8.28
N THR A 99 -4.41 14.24 7.24
CA THR A 99 -4.47 15.32 6.24
C THR A 99 -4.91 16.64 6.87
N ILE A 100 -5.95 16.63 7.72
CA ILE A 100 -6.42 17.82 8.44
C ILE A 100 -5.34 18.34 9.40
N MET A 101 -4.71 17.44 10.16
CA MET A 101 -3.66 17.82 11.11
C MET A 101 -2.44 18.42 10.40
N SER A 102 -2.04 17.84 9.27
CA SER A 102 -0.92 18.35 8.47
C SER A 102 -1.19 19.77 7.96
N HIS A 103 -2.38 20.03 7.43
CA HIS A 103 -2.77 21.38 7.01
C HIS A 103 -2.80 22.37 8.17
N TYR A 104 -3.25 21.94 9.35
CA TYR A 104 -3.23 22.78 10.54
C TYR A 104 -1.80 23.14 10.96
N LEU A 105 -0.90 22.15 11.04
CA LEU A 105 0.51 22.37 11.38
C LEU A 105 1.24 23.29 10.38
N GLU A 106 0.99 23.11 9.09
CA GLU A 106 1.48 24.00 8.03
C GLU A 106 0.99 25.45 8.24
N SER A 107 -0.28 25.63 8.60
CA SER A 107 -0.87 26.96 8.81
C SER A 107 -0.29 27.71 10.02
N ILE A 108 0.30 27.01 10.98
CA ILE A 108 0.93 27.60 12.17
C ILE A 108 2.47 27.63 12.08
N GLY A 109 3.04 27.20 10.94
CA GLY A 109 4.48 27.32 10.66
C GLY A 109 5.37 26.26 11.32
N ILE A 110 4.83 25.11 11.70
CA ILE A 110 5.59 23.99 12.28
C ILE A 110 5.67 22.89 11.23
N ASN A 111 6.87 22.67 10.66
CA ASN A 111 7.19 21.57 9.73
C ASN A 111 8.40 20.79 10.26
#